data_AF-A0A3D5J9M9-F1
#
_entry.id   AF-A0A3D5J9M9-F1
#
_cell.length_a   1.000
_cell.length_b   1.000
_cell.length_c   1.000
_cell.angle_alpha   90.00
_cell.angle_beta   90.00
_cell.angle_gamma   90.00
#
_symmetry.space_group_name_H-M   'P 1'
#
loop_
_entity.id
_entity.type
_entity.pdbx_description
1 polymer ?
#
loop_
_entity_poly.entity_id
_entity_poly.type
_entity_poly.pdbx_seq_one_letter_code
_entity_poly.pdbx_strand_id
1 'polypeptide(L)' 'MSLTLREMVGKLESLTRQQLTISQGLDVLEEQAQNCNELLVVNVMRDAFYETMLEEQLAGGA' A
#
# COMPACT_ATOMS: atom_id res chain seq x y z
N MET A 1 19.45 1.26 -3.67
CA MET A 1 18.97 -0.03 -4.21
C MET A 1 17.46 0.07 -4.17
N SER A 2 16.75 -0.12 -5.28
CA SER A 2 15.28 0.01 -5.27
C SER A 2 14.66 -1.20 -4.60
N LEU A 3 13.73 -0.98 -3.68
CA LEU A 3 12.88 -2.07 -3.17
C LEU A 3 12.07 -2.67 -4.31
N THR A 4 11.96 -3.99 -4.30
CA THR A 4 11.04 -4.74 -5.15
C THR A 4 9.62 -4.66 -4.60
N LEU A 5 8.61 -4.92 -5.44
CA LEU A 5 7.22 -5.02 -5.00
C LEU A 5 7.06 -6.02 -3.84
N ARG A 6 7.75 -7.17 -3.90
CA ARG A 6 7.71 -8.19 -2.85
C ARG A 6 8.20 -7.64 -1.51
N GLU A 7 9.29 -6.87 -1.51
CA GLU A 7 9.84 -6.28 -0.29
C GLU A 7 8.91 -5.19 0.27
N MET A 8 8.28 -4.39 -0.60
CA MET A 8 7.31 -3.39 -0.18
C MET A 8 6.06 -4.02 0.44
N VAL A 9 5.52 -5.08 -0.16
CA VAL A 9 4.40 -5.85 0.42
C VAL A 9 4.80 -6.43 1.76
N GLY A 10 5.99 -7.04 1.88
CA GLY A 10 6.48 -7.58 3.16
C GLY A 10 6.64 -6.50 4.24
N LYS A 11 7.08 -5.29 3.87
CA LYS A 11 7.11 -4.14 4.80
C LYS A 11 5.70 -3.70 5.19
N LEU A 12 4.78 -3.61 4.24
CA LEU A 12 3.39 -3.24 4.51
C LEU A 12 2.74 -4.24 5.48
N GLU A 13 2.93 -5.54 5.28
CA GLU A 13 2.48 -6.59 6.22
C GLU A 13 3.11 -6.47 7.62
N SER A 14 4.36 -6.03 7.69
CA SER A 14 5.02 -5.76 8.98
C SER A 14 4.38 -4.58 9.71
N LEU A 15 4.04 -3.52 8.97
CA LEU A 15 3.38 -2.33 9.51
C LEU A 15 1.95 -2.64 9.96
N THR A 16 1.20 -3.45 9.20
CA THR A 16 -0.16 -3.85 9.61
C THR A 16 -0.15 -4.73 10.86
N ARG A 17 0.85 -5.62 11.00
CA ARG A 17 1.09 -6.36 12.26
C ARG A 17 1.41 -5.45 13.46
N GLN A 18 1.90 -4.24 13.22
CA GLN A 18 2.14 -3.21 14.23
C GLN A 18 0.92 -2.30 14.47
N GLN A 19 -0.28 -2.74 14.05
CA GLN A 19 -1.56 -2.04 14.21
C GLN A 19 -1.73 -0.78 13.35
N LEU A 20 -0.89 -0.58 12.32
CA LEU A 20 -1.18 0.42 11.31
C LEU A 20 -2.27 -0.12 10.35
N THR A 21 -3.19 0.74 9.95
CA THR A 21 -4.06 0.44 8.80
C THR A 21 -3.24 0.33 7.51
N ILE A 22 -3.77 -0.32 6.48
CA ILE A 22 -3.10 -0.37 5.16
C ILE A 22 -2.81 1.04 4.63
N SER A 23 -3.75 1.97 4.78
CA SER A 23 -3.55 3.38 4.39
C SER A 23 -2.36 4.01 5.11
N GLN A 24 -2.31 3.91 6.44
CA GLN A 24 -1.19 4.44 7.22
C GLN A 24 0.14 3.75 6.87
N GLY A 25 0.12 2.45 6.59
CA GLY A 25 1.29 1.71 6.15
C GLY A 25 1.81 2.19 4.80
N LEU A 26 0.92 2.50 3.85
CA LEU A 26 1.28 3.08 2.55
C LEU A 26 1.85 4.49 2.70
N ASP A 27 1.33 5.31 3.61
CA ASP A 27 1.89 6.65 3.89
C ASP A 27 3.32 6.55 4.41
N VAL A 28 3.59 5.62 5.33
CA VAL A 28 4.95 5.35 5.83
C VAL A 28 5.89 4.88 4.70
N LEU A 29 5.39 4.05 3.77
CA LEU A 29 6.20 3.59 2.64
C LEU A 29 6.48 4.71 1.64
N GLU A 30 5.52 5.62 1.42
CA GLU A 30 5.69 6.81 0.58
C GLU A 30 6.78 7.74 1.15
N GLU A 31 6.73 8.02 2.47
CA GLU A 31 7.74 8.83 3.15
C GLU A 31 9.14 8.21 3.13
N GLN A 32 9.23 6.88 3.11
CA GLN A 32 10.49 6.13 3.08
C GLN A 32 11.04 5.89 1.68
N ALA A 33 10.29 6.21 0.62
CA ALA A 33 10.69 5.95 -0.75
C ALA A 33 11.96 6.75 -1.10
N GLN A 34 12.98 6.04 -1.58
CA GLN A 34 14.29 6.63 -1.88
C GLN A 34 14.45 7.06 -3.33
N ASN A 35 13.50 6.70 -4.19
CA ASN A 35 13.53 7.01 -5.62
C ASN A 35 12.12 6.97 -6.23
N CYS A 36 12.00 7.50 -7.45
CA CYS A 36 10.71 7.58 -8.16
C CYS A 36 10.10 6.22 -8.49
N ASN A 37 10.91 5.17 -8.70
CA ASN A 37 10.36 3.84 -8.97
C ASN A 37 9.68 3.29 -7.73
N GLU A 38 10.24 3.53 -6.54
CA GLU A 38 9.62 3.14 -5.28
C GLU A 38 8.30 3.89 -5.05
N LEU A 39 8.28 5.21 -5.26
CA LEU A 39 7.05 6.00 -5.20
C LEU A 39 5.98 5.50 -6.17
N LEU A 40 6.38 5.15 -7.40
CA LEU A 40 5.46 4.61 -8.41
C LEU A 40 4.84 3.29 -7.95
N VAL A 41 5.62 2.39 -7.35
CA VAL A 41 5.11 1.13 -6.81
C VAL A 41 4.15 1.39 -5.65
N VAL A 42 4.48 2.30 -4.72
CA VAL A 42 3.59 2.66 -3.60
C VAL A 42 2.26 3.24 -4.11
N ASN A 43 2.31 4.11 -5.12
CA ASN A 43 1.11 4.68 -5.73
C ASN A 43 0.23 3.61 -6.39
N VAL A 44 0.82 2.67 -7.14
CA VAL A 44 0.08 1.55 -7.73
C VAL A 44 -0.56 0.67 -6.65
N MET A 45 0.17 0.40 -5.56
CA MET A 45 -0.38 -0.35 -4.42
C MET A 45 -1.56 0.38 -3.77
N ARG A 46 -1.46 1.70 -3.63
CA ARG A 46 -2.52 2.55 -3.08
C ARG A 46 -3.75 2.57 -3.97
N ASP A 47 -3.58 2.73 -5.27
CA ASP A 47 -4.69 2.72 -6.24
C ASP A 47 -5.43 1.38 -6.22
N ALA A 48 -4.70 0.26 -6.25
CA ALA A 48 -5.29 -1.09 -6.19
C ALA A 48 -6.05 -1.33 -4.87
N PHE A 49 -5.53 -0.83 -3.75
CA PHE A 49 -6.21 -0.91 -2.45
C PHE A 49 -7.53 -0.13 -2.46
N TYR A 50 -7.53 1.10 -2.99
CA TYR A 50 -8.74 1.91 -3.07
C TYR A 50 -9.78 1.33 -4.03
N GLU A 51 -9.35 0.78 -5.17
CA GLU A 51 -10.24 0.09 -6.10
C GLU A 51 -10.93 -1.10 -5.42
N THR A 52 -10.16 -1.95 -4.72
CA THR A 52 -10.71 -3.10 -3.97
C THR A 52 -11.71 -2.63 -2.90
N MET A 53 -11.38 -1.58 -2.14
CA MET A 53 -12.28 -1.02 -1.13
C MET A 53 -13.58 -0.47 -1.74
N LEU A 54 -13.49 0.18 -2.91
CA LEU A 54 -14.65 0.70 -3.63
C LEU A 54 -15.54 -0.44 -4.12
N GLU A 55 -14.95 -1.49 -4.69
CA GLU A 55 -15.67 -2.69 -5.12
C GLU A 55 -16.40 -3.37 -3.96
N GLU A 56 -15.76 -3.52 -2.80
CA GLU A 56 -16.39 -4.08 -1.60
C GLU A 56 -17.57 -3.23 -1.10
N GLN A 57 -17.42 -1.90 -1.11
CA GLN A 57 -18.51 -0.98 -0.74
C GLN A 57 -19.70 -1.08 -1.70
N LEU A 58 -19.44 -1.20 -3.00
CA LEU A 58 -20.49 -1.35 -4.01
C LEU A 58 -21.15 -2.74 -3.94
N ALA A 59 -20.39 -3.80 -3.66
CA ALA A 59 -20.89 -5.16 -3.51
C ALA A 59 -21.72 -5.34 -2.23
N GLY A 60 -21.39 -4.63 -1.16
CA GLY A 60 -22.12 -4.65 0.12
C GLY A 60 -23.40 -3.82 0.15
N GLY A 61 -23.72 -3.09 -0.93
CA GLY A 61 -24.89 -2.21 -1.04
C GLY A 61 -26.16 -2.85 -1.61
N ALA A 62 -26.23 -4.18 -1.72
CA ALA A 62 -27.38 -4.94 -2.23
C ALA A 62 -28.22 -5.58 -1.11
#